data_AF-A0A7V9TG40-F1
#
_entry.id   AF-A0A7V9TG40-F1
#
_cell.length_a   1.000
_cell.length_b   1.000
_cell.length_c   1.000
_cell.angle_alpha   90.00
_cell.angle_beta   90.00
_cell.angle_gamma   90.00
#
_symmetry.space_group_name_H-M   'P 1'
#
loop_
_entity.id
_entity.type
_entity.pdbx_description
1 polymer ?
#
loop_
_entity_poly.entity_id
_entity_poly.type
_entity_poly.pdbx_seq_one_letter_code
_entity_poly.pdbx_strand_id
1 'polypeptide(L)' 'MSRDEVATLVQQVLKEGPFAMRQLAEDAGVSYGVLRGWAIGRRTPTPENLRKLAHGFERRAGHLQNIAEELRRAAEAE' A
#
# COMPACT_ATOMS: atom_id res chain seq x y z
N MET A 1 -5.39 19.64 -3.99
CA MET A 1 -5.90 18.62 -4.91
C MET A 1 -7.41 18.58 -4.81
N SER A 2 -8.10 18.48 -5.95
CA SER A 2 -9.52 18.21 -6.04
C SER A 2 -9.84 16.78 -5.59
N ARG A 3 -11.12 16.49 -5.35
CA ARG A 3 -11.59 15.15 -4.98
C ARG A 3 -11.27 14.11 -6.05
N ASP A 4 -11.34 14.51 -7.32
CA ASP A 4 -11.11 13.63 -8.47
C ASP A 4 -9.61 13.37 -8.68
N GLU A 5 -8.77 14.38 -8.43
CA GLU A 5 -7.31 14.22 -8.44
C GLU A 5 -6.85 13.22 -7.36
N VAL A 6 -7.45 13.26 -6.17
CA VAL A 6 -7.14 12.31 -5.09
C VAL A 6 -7.57 10.89 -5.46
N ALA A 7 -8.75 10.72 -6.04
CA ALA A 7 -9.21 9.40 -6.47
C ALA A 7 -8.29 8.81 -7.55
N THR A 8 -7.87 9.61 -8.52
CA THR A 8 -6.96 9.23 -9.59
C THR A 8 -5.61 8.78 -9.05
N LEU A 9 -5.03 9.58 -8.14
CA LEU A 9 -3.75 9.25 -7.50
C LEU A 9 -3.82 7.91 -6.75
N VAL A 10 -4.89 7.68 -5.98
CA VAL A 10 -5.06 6.43 -5.21
C VAL A 10 -5.21 5.24 -6.14
N GLN A 11 -5.94 5.36 -7.24
CA GLN A 11 -6.05 4.29 -8.24
C GLN A 11 -4.71 3.98 -8.89
N GLN A 12 -3.93 5.00 -9.24
CA GLN A 12 -2.60 4.83 -9.83
C GLN A 12 -1.65 4.10 -8.87
N VAL A 13 -1.56 4.56 -7.63
CA VAL A 13 -0.70 3.95 -6.60
C VAL A 13 -1.10 2.49 -6.33
N LEU A 14 -2.39 2.17 -6.27
CA LEU A 14 -2.86 0.79 -6.09
C LEU A 14 -2.64 -0.10 -7.32
N LYS A 15 -2.49 0.48 -8.52
CA LYS A 15 -2.15 -0.24 -9.75
C LYS A 15 -0.65 -0.53 -9.87
N GLU A 16 0.19 0.41 -9.44
CA GLU A 16 1.65 0.32 -9.57
C GLU A 16 2.30 -0.51 -8.45
N GLY A 17 1.65 -0.63 -7.28
CA GLY A 17 2.14 -1.43 -6.17
C GLY A 17 2.05 -2.95 -6.46
N PRO A 18 3.17 -3.71 -6.46
CA PRO A 18 3.18 -5.15 -6.71
C PRO A 18 2.60 -6.00 -5.54
N PHE A 19 1.84 -5.38 -4.64
CA PHE A 19 1.38 -6.00 -3.40
C PHE A 19 0.00 -6.61 -3.54
N ALA A 20 -0.22 -7.77 -2.92
CA ALA A 20 -1.58 -8.28 -2.80
C ALA A 20 -2.41 -7.28 -1.98
N MET A 21 -3.50 -6.77 -2.57
CA MET A 21 -4.42 -5.80 -1.94
C MET A 21 -4.83 -6.16 -0.50
N ARG A 22 -4.88 -7.46 -0.17
CA ARG A 22 -5.16 -7.93 1.20
C ARG A 22 -4.05 -7.56 2.18
N GLN A 23 -2.79 -7.71 1.78
CA GLN A 23 -1.65 -7.40 2.63
C GLN A 23 -1.49 -5.89 2.81
N LEU A 24 -1.70 -5.10 1.76
CA LEU A 24 -1.71 -3.64 1.88
C LEU A 24 -2.84 -3.14 2.80
N ALA A 25 -4.01 -3.77 2.75
CA ALA A 25 -5.11 -3.44 3.64
C ALA A 25 -4.75 -3.70 5.12
N GLU A 26 -4.10 -4.83 5.40
CA GLU A 26 -3.57 -5.17 6.72
C GLU A 26 -2.49 -4.16 7.18
N ASP A 27 -1.49 -3.90 6.33
CA ASP A 27 -0.40 -2.96 6.61
C ASP A 27 -0.91 -1.53 6.89
N ALA A 28 -1.98 -1.12 6.19
CA ALA A 28 -2.65 0.17 6.37
C ALA A 28 -3.71 0.18 7.49
N GLY A 29 -4.02 -0.95 8.12
CA GLY A 29 -5.06 -1.03 9.16
C GLY A 29 -6.47 -0.71 8.66
N VAL A 30 -6.79 -1.08 7.42
CA VAL A 30 -8.11 -0.91 6.80
C VAL A 30 -8.67 -2.24 6.31
N SER A 31 -9.99 -2.35 6.16
CA SER A 31 -10.55 -3.58 5.59
C SER A 31 -10.27 -3.68 4.09
N TYR A 32 -10.10 -4.91 3.59
CA TYR A 32 -9.97 -5.19 2.16
C TYR A 32 -11.11 -4.58 1.32
N GLY A 33 -12.35 -4.64 1.83
CA GLY A 33 -13.51 -4.07 1.13
C GLY A 33 -13.44 -2.54 0.98
N VAL A 34 -12.85 -1.85 1.97
CA VAL A 34 -12.60 -0.40 1.90
C VAL A 34 -11.54 -0.10 0.84
N LEU A 35 -10.40 -0.79 0.88
CA LEU A 35 -9.32 -0.62 -0.08
C LEU A 35 -9.78 -0.92 -1.52
N ARG A 36 -10.52 -2.02 -1.71
CA ARG A 36 -11.15 -2.39 -2.99
C ARG A 36 -12.11 -1.31 -3.49
N GLY A 37 -12.91 -0.73 -2.58
CA GLY A 37 -13.83 0.36 -2.91
C GLY A 37 -13.12 1.60 -3.44
N TRP A 38 -11.93 1.92 -2.93
CA TRP A 38 -11.09 3.00 -3.46
C TRP A 38 -10.48 2.64 -4.81
N ALA A 39 -9.95 1.42 -4.96
CA ALA A 39 -9.33 0.96 -6.20
C ALA A 39 -10.25 1.04 -7.42
N ILE A 40 -11.55 0.79 -7.24
CA ILE A 40 -12.55 0.85 -8.32
C ILE A 40 -13.33 2.19 -8.36
N GLY A 41 -12.93 3.18 -7.57
CA GLY A 41 -13.55 4.51 -7.55
C GLY A 41 -14.94 4.58 -6.91
N ARG A 42 -15.43 3.50 -6.27
CA ARG A 42 -16.74 3.50 -5.58
C ARG A 42 -16.77 4.35 -4.32
N ARG A 43 -15.62 4.65 -3.73
CA ARG A 43 -15.48 5.44 -2.50
C ARG A 43 -14.31 6.41 -2.63
N THR A 44 -14.44 7.57 -1.99
CA THR A 44 -13.33 8.52 -1.83
C THR A 44 -12.72 8.34 -0.43
N PRO A 45 -11.40 8.12 -0.30
CA PRO A 45 -10.75 8.08 1.00
C PRO A 45 -10.78 9.46 1.70
N THR A 46 -10.89 9.43 3.02
CA THR A 46 -10.73 10.62 3.88
C THR A 46 -9.24 10.94 4.06
N PRO A 47 -8.88 12.14 4.56
CA PRO A 47 -7.49 12.46 4.88
C PRO A 47 -6.83 11.47 5.86
N GLU A 48 -7.57 10.97 6.85
CA GLU A 48 -7.07 9.92 7.75
C GLU A 48 -6.76 8.61 7.00
N ASN A 49 -7.65 8.21 6.09
CA ASN A 49 -7.45 7.02 5.27
C ASN A 49 -6.26 7.15 4.32
N LEU A 50 -5.99 8.35 3.79
CA LEU A 50 -4.79 8.61 3.00
C LEU A 50 -3.51 8.43 3.84
N ARG A 51 -3.50 8.93 5.09
CA ARG A 51 -2.36 8.72 6.01
C ARG A 51 -2.16 7.25 6.34
N LYS A 52 -3.25 6.51 6.58
CA LYS A 52 -3.22 5.05 6.79
C LYS A 52 -2.62 4.31 5.59
N LEU A 53 -3.04 4.70 4.39
CA LEU A 53 -2.54 4.10 3.16
C LEU A 53 -1.04 4.38 2.96
N ALA A 54 -0.60 5.62 3.17
CA ALA A 54 0.82 5.98 3.14
C ALA A 54 1.63 5.16 4.15
N HIS A 55 1.17 5.07 5.39
CA HIS A 55 1.83 4.26 6.43
C HIS A 55 1.89 2.77 6.07
N GLY A 56 0.84 2.22 5.46
CA GLY A 56 0.83 0.86 4.97
C GLY A 56 1.90 0.61 3.91
N PHE A 57 2.08 1.55 2.98
CA PHE A 57 3.16 1.48 1.99
C PHE A 57 4.55 1.56 2.63
N GLU A 58 4.75 2.46 3.60
CA GLU A 58 6.02 2.59 4.32
C GLU A 58 6.38 1.30 5.08
N ARG A 59 5.42 0.73 5.83
CA ARG A 59 5.59 -0.55 6.52
C ARG A 59 5.98 -1.66 5.57
N ARG A 60 5.28 -1.72 4.44
CA ARG A 60 5.53 -2.72 3.41
C ARG A 60 6.90 -2.59 2.78
N ALA A 61 7.32 -1.37 2.46
CA ALA A 61 8.66 -1.10 1.96
C ALA A 61 9.72 -1.56 2.96
N GLY A 62 9.57 -1.24 4.24
CA GLY A 62 10.48 -1.70 5.30
C GLY A 62 10.54 -3.23 5.41
N HIS A 63 9.40 -3.92 5.36
CA HIS A 63 9.37 -5.38 5.37
C HIS A 63 10.12 -6.00 4.18
N LEU A 64 9.89 -5.49 2.96
CA LEU A 64 10.61 -5.96 1.78
C LEU A 64 12.12 -5.67 1.84
N GLN A 65 12.51 -4.51 2.36
CA GLN A 65 13.91 -4.17 2.55
C GLN A 65 14.61 -5.14 3.51
N ASN A 66 13.94 -5.52 4.60
CA ASN A 66 14.45 -6.52 5.54
C ASN A 66 14.65 -7.88 4.87
N ILE A 67 13.67 -8.37 4.11
CA ILE A 67 13.80 -9.63 3.35
C ILE A 67 14.98 -9.55 2.37
N ALA A 68 15.14 -8.44 1.65
CA ALA A 68 16.24 -8.27 0.71
C ALA A 68 17.61 -8.29 1.40
N GLU A 69 17.72 -7.71 2.59
CA GLU A 69 18.93 -7.77 3.43
C GLU A 69 19.22 -9.19 3.92
N GLU A 70 18.20 -9.91 4.41
CA GLU A 70 18.35 -11.32 4.83
C GLU A 70 18.84 -12.21 3.68
N LEU A 71 18.28 -12.03 2.47
CA LEU A 71 18.72 -12.74 1.27
C LEU A 71 20.19 -12.43 0.91
N ARG A 72 20.62 -11.17 1.04
CA ARG A 72 22.03 -10.79 0.80
C ARG A 72 22.97 -11.45 1.79
N ARG A 73 22.63 -11.44 3.08
CA ARG A 73 23.43 -12.09 4.13
C ARG A 73 23.52 -13.60 3.93
N ALA A 74 22.44 -14.24 3.52
CA ALA A 74 22.43 -15.67 3.21
C ALA A 74 23.37 -16.00 2.05
N ALA A 75 23.39 -15.16 1.00
CA ALA A 75 24.28 -15.34 -0.15
C ALA A 75 25.77 -15.10 0.16
N GLU A 76 26.09 -14.24 1.12
CA GLU A 76 27.47 -13.97 1.56
C GLU A 76 28.01 -15.03 2.54
N ALA A 77 27.14 -15.85 3.13
CA ALA A 77 27.50 -16.90 4.08
C ALA A 77 27.79 -18.26 3.41
N GLU A 78 27.59 -18.36 2.10
CA GLU A 78 27.92 -19.49 1.22
C GLU A 78 29.30 -19.31 0.58
#